data_AF-C9STS6-F1
#
_entry.id   AF-C9STS6-F1
#
_cell.length_a   1.000
_cell.length_b   1.000
_cell.length_c   1.000
_cell.angle_alpha   90.00
_cell.angle_beta   90.00
_cell.angle_gamma   90.00
#
_symmetry.space_group_name_H-M   'P 1'
#
loop_
_entity.id
_entity.type
_entity.pdbx_description
1 polymer ?
#
loop_
_entity_poly.entity_id
_entity_poly.type
_entity_poly.pdbx_seq_one_letter_code
_entity_poly.pdbx_strand_id
1 'polypeptide(L)'
;MSMEDYPLEDLPSEENIVFVTSTAGQGEFPQDGHAFWESIKDNTELDLANVNYSVFGLGDKHYWPRKEDKIYYNKPAKDLDRVLSNLGGKRLADVGLGDDQDPDGYKTGYQEWEPKIWQALGVDNVEGLPEEPAPITNEDIKIASNFLRGTIVEGLADTSTGAISASDLQLTKFHGTYMQDDRDLRDERKAQGLEPAYSFMIRCRLDGGVATPLQWVQMDDISNTLGNETMKLTTRQTFQFHGIVKGKLKPAMQAINRALMTTIAACGDVNRNIMCSSLPTQSAFHKEVWKYSQVISDHLLPQTTAYHEIWLTDDDNKKTQVAGNAVQDFEPLYGPTYLPRKFKITMAIPPHNDTDVYAHDIGLIAIKGKDGKLAGFNVLAGGGMGTTHNNKKTYPQIGRHLGFCTPDQVHIACEKIMLVQRDNGDRKNRKHARLKYTIDDMGVDVFRSKVEELWGRKFEKQRPFEFKSNVDTFGWQKDETGLNHFTFFIENGRIEDTTAFQMKTGLRELAKLGKGEFRLTGNQHLILSNIADAELDEIKTLLKKFKLDNLQSPPCV
;
A
#
# COMPACT_ATOMS: atom_id res chain seq x y z
N MET A 1 18.01 -14.09 21.96
CA MET A 1 17.10 -14.62 22.99
C MET A 1 16.29 -13.45 23.52
N SER A 2 15.01 -13.61 23.84
CA SER A 2 14.28 -12.56 24.55
C SER A 2 14.81 -12.49 26.00
N MET A 3 14.56 -11.38 26.72
CA MET A 3 15.00 -11.29 28.11
C MET A 3 14.18 -12.22 29.02
N GLU A 4 12.89 -12.43 28.73
CA GLU A 4 12.03 -13.34 29.49
C GLU A 4 12.41 -14.83 29.34
N ASP A 5 13.07 -15.21 28.25
CA ASP A 5 13.51 -16.59 28.02
C ASP A 5 14.84 -16.93 28.72
N TYR A 6 15.54 -15.95 29.30
CA TYR A 6 16.84 -16.15 29.95
C TYR A 6 16.66 -16.33 31.48
N PRO A 7 17.02 -17.49 32.07
CA PRO A 7 16.87 -17.73 33.50
C PRO A 7 17.72 -16.77 34.34
N LEU A 8 17.12 -16.15 35.36
CA LEU A 8 17.81 -15.13 36.17
C LEU A 8 18.96 -15.75 36.99
N GLU A 9 18.76 -16.97 37.47
CA GLU A 9 19.71 -17.77 38.24
C GLU A 9 20.99 -18.12 37.46
N ASP A 10 20.94 -18.06 36.12
CA ASP A 10 22.09 -18.37 35.27
C ASP A 10 23.01 -17.16 35.09
N LEU A 11 22.52 -15.93 35.36
CA LEU A 11 23.30 -14.69 35.17
C LEU A 11 24.68 -14.71 35.87
N PRO A 12 24.83 -15.17 37.14
CA PRO A 12 26.14 -15.22 37.81
C PRO A 12 27.15 -16.19 37.17
N SER A 13 26.67 -17.13 36.35
CA SER A 13 27.51 -18.13 35.69
C SER A 13 28.09 -17.64 34.35
N GLU A 14 27.57 -16.54 33.81
CA GLU A 14 28.04 -15.96 32.57
C GLU A 14 29.30 -15.12 32.75
N GLU A 15 30.14 -15.08 31.71
CA GLU A 15 31.32 -14.24 31.70
C GLU A 15 31.01 -12.84 31.16
N ASN A 16 30.23 -12.76 30.07
CA ASN A 16 29.93 -11.53 29.34
C ASN A 16 28.45 -11.51 28.91
N ILE A 17 27.69 -10.49 29.31
CA ILE A 17 26.28 -10.33 28.93
C ILE A 17 26.02 -8.97 28.30
N VAL A 18 25.34 -8.95 27.17
CA VAL A 18 24.89 -7.72 26.52
C VAL A 18 23.37 -7.68 26.52
N PHE A 19 22.80 -6.63 27.11
CA PHE A 19 21.36 -6.39 27.14
C PHE A 19 20.97 -5.32 26.11
N VAL A 20 19.90 -5.56 25.36
CA VAL A 20 19.32 -4.56 24.45
C VAL A 20 17.84 -4.43 24.77
N THR A 21 17.39 -3.25 25.17
CA THR A 21 16.00 -3.02 25.58
C THR A 21 15.44 -1.72 25.02
N SER A 22 14.16 -1.72 24.68
CA SER A 22 13.43 -0.52 24.24
C SER A 22 12.62 0.11 25.35
N THR A 23 12.27 1.38 25.20
CA THR A 23 11.34 2.06 26.12
C THR A 23 9.89 1.84 25.68
N ALA A 24 9.06 1.22 26.51
CA ALA A 24 7.61 1.14 26.33
C ALA A 24 6.89 2.18 27.20
N GLY A 25 5.75 2.67 26.72
CA GLY A 25 4.85 3.53 27.49
C GLY A 25 5.56 4.66 28.24
N GLN A 26 5.27 4.77 29.54
CA GLN A 26 5.88 5.76 30.44
C GLN A 26 7.17 5.23 31.09
N GLY A 27 8.08 4.71 30.27
CA GLY A 27 9.39 4.25 30.74
C GLY A 27 9.40 2.84 31.33
N GLU A 28 8.51 1.99 30.82
CA GLU A 28 8.35 0.58 31.14
C GLU A 28 9.24 -0.28 30.23
N PHE A 29 9.57 -1.49 30.69
CA PHE A 29 10.20 -2.50 29.84
C PHE A 29 9.21 -3.01 28.78
N PRO A 30 9.70 -3.46 27.60
CA PRO A 30 8.84 -4.08 26.60
C PRO A 30 8.26 -5.38 27.15
N GLN A 31 7.19 -5.89 26.52
CA GLN A 31 6.44 -7.04 27.02
C GLN A 31 7.33 -8.27 27.26
N ASP A 32 8.27 -8.51 26.34
CA ASP A 32 9.26 -9.61 26.35
C ASP A 32 10.47 -9.37 27.27
N GLY A 33 10.48 -8.26 28.02
CA GLY A 33 11.44 -7.96 29.08
C GLY A 33 10.81 -7.62 30.42
N HIS A 34 9.48 -7.59 30.51
CA HIS A 34 8.77 -7.20 31.72
C HIS A 34 8.97 -8.22 32.84
N ALA A 35 8.81 -9.52 32.57
CA ALA A 35 8.97 -10.56 33.58
C ALA A 35 10.41 -10.59 34.15
N PHE A 36 11.41 -10.44 33.27
CA PHE A 36 12.81 -10.33 33.65
C PHE A 36 13.08 -9.09 34.52
N TRP A 37 12.53 -7.94 34.14
CA TRP A 37 12.71 -6.72 34.93
C TRP A 37 12.11 -6.84 36.34
N GLU A 38 10.90 -7.40 36.45
CA GLU A 38 10.24 -7.59 37.73
C GLU A 38 11.01 -8.54 38.67
N SER A 39 11.74 -9.52 38.12
CA SER A 39 12.52 -10.47 38.92
C SER A 39 13.87 -9.92 39.39
N ILE A 40 14.48 -8.98 38.65
CA ILE A 40 15.82 -8.46 38.97
C ILE A 40 15.82 -7.11 39.72
N LYS A 41 14.83 -6.23 39.51
CA LYS A 41 14.87 -4.83 39.95
C LYS A 41 15.09 -4.61 41.46
N ASP A 42 14.56 -5.53 42.27
CA ASP A 42 14.62 -5.50 43.74
C ASP A 42 15.39 -6.70 44.31
N ASN A 43 16.13 -7.44 43.46
CA ASN A 43 16.88 -8.61 43.87
C ASN A 43 18.10 -8.21 44.72
N THR A 44 18.31 -8.90 45.84
CA THR A 44 19.46 -8.67 46.73
C THR A 44 20.34 -9.90 46.92
N GLU A 45 19.98 -11.03 46.30
CA GLU A 45 20.65 -12.33 46.46
C GLU A 45 21.60 -12.63 45.29
N LEU A 46 21.38 -12.00 44.14
CA LEU A 46 22.21 -12.17 42.95
C LEU A 46 23.58 -11.48 43.13
N ASP A 47 24.67 -12.20 42.84
CA ASP A 47 26.03 -11.67 42.83
C ASP A 47 26.60 -11.73 41.41
N LEU A 48 26.84 -10.56 40.82
CA LEU A 48 27.36 -10.39 39.46
C LEU A 48 28.83 -9.94 39.45
N ALA A 49 29.58 -10.06 40.56
CA ALA A 49 30.97 -9.58 40.67
C ALA A 49 31.93 -10.12 39.59
N ASN A 50 31.63 -11.29 39.02
CA ASN A 50 32.43 -11.92 37.97
C ASN A 50 31.87 -11.73 36.55
N VAL A 51 30.70 -11.10 36.43
CA VAL A 51 30.00 -10.90 35.15
C VAL A 51 30.37 -9.54 34.58
N ASN A 52 30.87 -9.53 33.34
CA ASN A 52 30.99 -8.30 32.59
C ASN A 52 29.68 -8.04 31.81
N TYR A 53 29.20 -6.80 31.78
CA TYR A 53 27.95 -6.47 31.09
C TYR A 53 27.99 -5.15 30.32
N SER A 54 27.09 -4.98 29.36
CA SER A 54 26.70 -3.64 28.90
C SER A 54 25.24 -3.63 28.48
N VAL A 55 24.64 -2.45 28.43
CA VAL A 55 23.24 -2.25 28.08
C VAL A 55 23.14 -1.25 26.93
N PHE A 56 22.34 -1.57 25.92
CA PHE A 56 21.95 -0.63 24.86
C PHE A 56 20.45 -0.33 24.93
N GLY A 57 20.12 0.95 25.00
CA GLY A 57 18.74 1.43 25.01
C GLY A 57 18.26 1.87 23.63
N LEU A 58 17.05 1.43 23.25
CA LEU A 58 16.30 1.98 22.14
C LEU A 58 15.23 2.95 22.69
N GLY A 59 15.38 4.23 22.39
CA GLY A 59 14.50 5.27 22.90
C GLY A 59 14.25 6.38 21.89
N ASP A 60 13.32 7.26 22.25
CA ASP A 60 12.99 8.46 21.48
C ASP A 60 12.86 9.63 22.47
N LYS A 61 13.76 10.62 22.39
CA LYS A 61 13.78 11.76 23.32
C LYS A 61 12.57 12.69 23.19
N HIS A 62 11.79 12.55 22.11
CA HIS A 62 10.59 13.30 21.81
C HIS A 62 9.32 12.43 21.77
N TYR A 63 9.40 11.17 22.20
CA TYR A 63 8.25 10.27 22.22
C TYR A 63 7.07 10.90 22.96
N TRP A 64 7.37 11.58 24.07
CA TRP A 64 6.42 12.34 24.84
C TRP A 64 6.63 13.86 24.65
N PRO A 65 5.56 14.63 24.42
CA PRO A 65 5.67 16.05 24.07
C PRO A 65 5.97 16.97 25.26
N ARG A 66 5.79 16.51 26.50
CA ARG A 66 5.95 17.35 27.70
C ARG A 66 7.39 17.31 28.20
N LYS A 67 7.82 18.40 28.84
CA LYS A 67 9.22 18.54 29.29
C LYS A 67 9.55 17.58 30.43
N GLU A 68 8.58 17.33 31.29
CA GLU A 68 8.64 16.40 32.42
C GLU A 68 8.81 14.94 31.99
N ASP A 69 8.30 14.56 30.81
CA ASP A 69 8.32 13.18 30.32
C ASP A 69 9.69 12.76 29.74
N LYS A 70 10.65 13.69 29.64
CA LYS A 70 12.03 13.39 29.20
C LYS A 70 12.72 12.34 30.07
N ILE A 71 12.25 12.17 31.31
CA ILE A 71 12.75 11.15 32.24
C ILE A 71 12.56 9.72 31.71
N TYR A 72 11.60 9.51 30.81
CA TYR A 72 11.31 8.19 30.26
C TYR A 72 12.25 7.78 29.12
N TYR A 73 12.99 8.73 28.53
CA TYR A 73 13.91 8.44 27.42
C TYR A 73 14.98 7.41 27.84
N ASN A 74 14.98 6.25 27.17
CA ASN A 74 15.88 5.11 27.46
C ASN A 74 15.83 4.63 28.92
N LYS A 75 14.70 4.85 29.62
CA LYS A 75 14.59 4.55 31.05
C LYS A 75 14.87 3.08 31.37
N PRO A 76 14.33 2.07 30.65
CA PRO A 76 14.66 0.66 30.90
C PRO A 76 16.16 0.35 30.86
N ALA A 77 16.87 0.87 29.85
CA ALA A 77 18.32 0.65 29.73
C ALA A 77 19.10 1.30 30.88
N LYS A 78 18.73 2.52 31.26
CA LYS A 78 19.35 3.26 32.39
C LYS A 78 19.07 2.58 33.73
N ASP A 79 17.85 2.10 33.93
CA ASP A 79 17.45 1.41 35.16
C ASP A 79 18.14 0.05 35.26
N LEU A 80 18.22 -0.71 34.16
CA LEU A 80 18.91 -1.99 34.12
C LEU A 80 20.41 -1.84 34.38
N ASP A 81 21.08 -0.90 33.72
CA ASP A 81 22.50 -0.60 33.95
C ASP A 81 22.78 -0.27 35.42
N ARG A 82 21.90 0.52 36.06
CA ARG A 82 22.00 0.83 37.49
C ARG A 82 21.86 -0.43 38.35
N VAL A 83 20.86 -1.27 38.10
CA VAL A 83 20.62 -2.49 38.87
C VAL A 83 21.79 -3.47 38.73
N LEU A 84 22.24 -3.76 37.49
CA LEU A 84 23.37 -4.65 37.24
C LEU A 84 24.66 -4.17 37.93
N SER A 85 24.90 -2.85 37.93
CA SER A 85 26.01 -2.26 38.66
C SER A 85 25.90 -2.44 40.17
N ASN A 86 24.70 -2.31 40.75
CA ASN A 86 24.47 -2.49 42.18
C ASN A 86 24.66 -3.94 42.63
N LEU A 87 24.40 -4.90 41.74
CA LEU A 87 24.62 -6.33 41.94
C LEU A 87 26.08 -6.76 41.74
N GLY A 88 27.01 -5.82 41.50
CA GLY A 88 28.44 -6.09 41.39
C GLY A 88 28.99 -6.29 39.97
N GLY A 89 28.14 -6.24 38.95
CA GLY A 89 28.54 -6.39 37.55
C GLY A 89 29.59 -5.36 37.10
N LYS A 90 30.49 -5.77 36.20
CA LYS A 90 31.54 -4.91 35.62
C LYS A 90 31.14 -4.45 34.22
N ARG A 91 31.19 -3.15 33.93
CA ARG A 91 30.82 -2.66 32.59
C ARG A 91 31.88 -3.02 31.54
N LEU A 92 31.48 -3.71 30.47
CA LEU A 92 32.25 -3.86 29.22
C LEU A 92 32.39 -2.49 28.53
N ALA A 93 31.29 -1.76 28.46
CA ALA A 93 31.23 -0.37 28.00
C ALA A 93 30.07 0.34 28.72
N ASP A 94 30.14 1.67 28.78
CA ASP A 94 29.04 2.50 29.27
C ASP A 94 27.74 2.23 28.52
N VAL A 95 26.61 2.45 29.19
CA VAL A 95 25.28 2.30 28.59
C VAL A 95 25.16 3.11 27.31
N GLY A 96 24.82 2.44 26.20
CA GLY A 96 24.56 3.08 24.92
C GLY A 96 23.12 3.55 24.84
N LEU A 97 22.89 4.76 24.33
CA LEU A 97 21.56 5.38 24.26
C LEU A 97 21.22 5.70 22.80
N GLY A 98 20.46 4.82 22.15
CA GLY A 98 19.89 5.08 20.84
C GLY A 98 18.74 6.09 20.91
N ASP A 99 18.66 6.99 19.94
CA ASP A 99 17.59 7.97 19.82
C ASP A 99 16.99 8.00 18.41
N ASP A 100 15.71 7.66 18.27
CA ASP A 100 14.99 7.74 17.00
C ASP A 100 14.94 9.16 16.40
N GLN A 101 15.24 10.19 17.19
CA GLN A 101 15.25 11.58 16.76
C GLN A 101 16.58 12.03 16.17
N ASP A 102 17.62 11.20 16.22
CA ASP A 102 18.93 11.52 15.65
C ASP A 102 18.96 11.31 14.12
N PRO A 103 19.99 11.84 13.41
CA PRO A 103 20.06 11.76 11.95
C PRO A 103 19.92 10.34 11.40
N ASP A 104 20.52 9.34 12.05
CA ASP A 104 20.42 7.93 11.67
C ASP A 104 19.59 7.10 12.67
N GLY A 105 18.74 7.77 13.45
CA GLY A 105 17.97 7.16 14.54
C GLY A 105 18.88 6.54 15.59
N TYR A 106 18.43 5.42 16.17
CA TYR A 106 19.21 4.67 17.17
C TYR A 106 20.63 4.31 16.73
N LYS A 107 20.89 4.21 15.41
CA LYS A 107 22.20 3.85 14.87
C LYS A 107 23.28 4.85 15.25
N THR A 108 22.91 6.11 15.46
CA THR A 108 23.85 7.17 15.89
C THR A 108 24.53 6.77 17.20
N GLY A 109 23.75 6.40 18.21
CA GLY A 109 24.30 5.91 19.49
C GLY A 109 24.88 4.50 19.40
N TYR A 110 24.31 3.64 18.54
CA TYR A 110 24.79 2.26 18.37
C TYR A 110 26.20 2.20 17.77
N GLN A 111 26.47 3.02 16.75
CA GLN A 111 27.78 3.09 16.09
C GLN A 111 28.90 3.60 17.00
N GLU A 112 28.55 4.33 18.07
CA GLU A 112 29.52 4.73 19.11
C GLU A 112 29.71 3.66 20.20
N TRP A 113 28.67 2.86 20.47
CA TRP A 113 28.64 1.87 21.54
C TRP A 113 29.22 0.52 21.10
N GLU A 114 28.83 0.02 19.94
CA GLU A 114 29.22 -1.30 19.42
C GLU A 114 30.75 -1.48 19.31
N PRO A 115 31.53 -0.53 18.75
CA PRO A 115 32.98 -0.69 18.68
C PRO A 115 33.66 -0.83 20.05
N LYS A 116 33.10 -0.20 21.09
CA LYS A 116 33.63 -0.29 22.47
C LYS A 116 33.40 -1.68 23.05
N ILE A 117 32.28 -2.33 22.73
CA ILE A 117 32.00 -3.71 23.11
C ILE A 117 33.01 -4.64 22.44
N TRP A 118 33.23 -4.49 21.13
CA TRP A 118 34.21 -5.30 20.41
C TRP A 118 35.63 -5.17 20.97
N GLN A 119 36.03 -3.93 21.31
CA GLN A 119 37.31 -3.68 21.96
C GLN A 119 37.41 -4.33 23.34
N ALA A 120 36.36 -4.23 24.17
CA ALA A 120 36.34 -4.83 25.50
C ALA A 120 36.40 -6.37 25.46
N LEU A 121 35.82 -6.98 24.44
CA LEU A 121 35.86 -8.42 24.18
C LEU A 121 37.14 -8.89 23.47
N GLY A 122 38.02 -7.97 23.06
CA GLY A 122 39.27 -8.29 22.36
C GLY A 122 39.08 -8.83 20.94
N VAL A 123 37.95 -8.49 20.29
CA VAL A 123 37.58 -8.95 18.93
C VAL A 123 37.48 -7.81 17.91
N ASP A 124 37.97 -6.62 18.28
CA ASP A 124 38.02 -5.42 17.43
C ASP A 124 38.99 -5.56 16.23
N ASN A 125 39.90 -6.53 16.27
CA ASN A 125 40.90 -6.80 15.23
C ASN A 125 40.76 -8.19 14.58
N VAL A 126 39.56 -8.78 14.55
CA VAL A 126 39.35 -10.06 13.85
C VAL A 126 39.32 -9.82 12.34
N GLU A 127 40.49 -9.88 11.71
CA GLU A 127 40.61 -9.95 10.25
C GLU A 127 40.05 -11.28 9.74
N GLY A 128 39.24 -11.24 8.67
CA GLY A 128 38.78 -12.45 7.97
C GLY A 128 37.40 -12.99 8.36
N LEU A 129 36.59 -12.25 9.14
CA LEU A 129 35.14 -12.49 9.11
C LEU A 129 34.65 -12.20 7.69
N PRO A 130 33.98 -13.15 7.02
CA PRO A 130 33.37 -12.85 5.73
C PRO A 130 32.37 -11.72 5.96
N GLU A 131 32.52 -10.60 5.24
CA GLU A 131 31.50 -9.55 5.24
C GLU A 131 30.15 -10.21 4.94
N GLU A 132 29.20 -10.11 5.87
CA GLU A 132 27.86 -10.55 5.58
C GLU A 132 27.35 -9.78 4.37
N PRO A 133 26.91 -10.47 3.30
CA PRO A 133 26.44 -9.78 2.11
C PRO A 133 25.26 -8.90 2.49
N ALA A 134 25.26 -7.68 1.95
CA ALA A 134 24.19 -6.72 2.22
C ALA A 134 22.81 -7.35 1.94
N PRO A 135 21.78 -7.07 2.76
CA PRO A 135 20.45 -7.61 2.54
C PRO A 135 19.93 -7.28 1.15
N ILE A 136 19.35 -8.27 0.46
CA ILE A 136 18.79 -8.10 -0.88
C ILE A 136 17.69 -7.04 -0.84
N THR A 137 17.84 -5.99 -1.63
CA THR A 137 16.87 -4.90 -1.70
C THR A 137 15.75 -5.18 -2.69
N ASN A 138 14.67 -4.39 -2.63
CA ASN A 138 13.63 -4.43 -3.65
C ASN A 138 14.13 -4.09 -5.06
N GLU A 139 15.20 -3.28 -5.18
CA GLU A 139 15.79 -2.98 -6.48
C GLU A 139 16.54 -4.19 -7.03
N ASP A 140 17.31 -4.89 -6.18
CA ASP A 140 18.03 -6.11 -6.55
C ASP A 140 17.07 -7.21 -7.01
N ILE A 141 15.95 -7.40 -6.28
CA ILE A 141 14.88 -8.34 -6.67
C ILE A 141 14.33 -8.00 -8.06
N LYS A 142 14.06 -6.72 -8.36
CA LYS A 142 13.56 -6.30 -9.67
C LYS A 142 14.58 -6.57 -10.78
N ILE A 143 15.85 -6.21 -10.56
CA ILE A 143 16.94 -6.44 -11.52
C ILE A 143 17.09 -7.93 -11.84
N ALA A 144 17.07 -8.79 -10.80
CA ALA A 144 17.24 -10.23 -10.95
C ALA A 144 16.00 -10.95 -11.51
N SER A 145 14.85 -10.27 -11.58
CA SER A 145 13.56 -10.92 -11.87
C SER A 145 13.28 -11.24 -13.34
N ASN A 146 14.13 -10.81 -14.28
CA ASN A 146 13.83 -10.88 -15.72
C ASN A 146 12.44 -10.28 -16.04
N PHE A 147 12.27 -8.98 -15.74
CA PHE A 147 11.04 -8.22 -15.95
C PHE A 147 9.81 -8.83 -15.26
N LEU A 148 9.97 -9.10 -13.95
CA LEU A 148 8.94 -9.53 -13.00
C LEU A 148 8.56 -11.02 -13.05
N ARG A 149 9.29 -11.87 -13.76
CA ARG A 149 9.07 -13.32 -13.76
C ARG A 149 9.52 -13.97 -12.45
N GLY A 150 10.73 -13.64 -12.01
CA GLY A 150 11.36 -14.21 -10.83
C GLY A 150 11.34 -15.74 -10.86
N THR A 151 10.95 -16.33 -9.73
CA THR A 151 10.72 -17.78 -9.58
C THR A 151 9.24 -18.07 -9.29
N ILE A 152 8.34 -17.20 -9.77
CA ILE A 152 6.92 -17.26 -9.43
C ILE A 152 6.29 -18.58 -9.89
N VAL A 153 6.61 -19.06 -11.10
CA VAL A 153 6.04 -20.29 -11.64
C VAL A 153 6.44 -21.49 -10.78
N GLU A 154 7.72 -21.56 -10.40
CA GLU A 154 8.27 -22.60 -9.53
C GLU A 154 7.62 -22.54 -8.13
N GLY A 155 7.51 -21.35 -7.55
CA GLY A 155 6.91 -21.15 -6.22
C GLY A 155 5.41 -21.45 -6.17
N LEU A 156 4.68 -21.26 -7.28
CA LEU A 156 3.28 -21.67 -7.40
C LEU A 156 3.12 -23.19 -7.53
N ALA A 157 4.09 -23.87 -8.16
CA ALA A 157 4.08 -25.32 -8.33
C ALA A 157 4.50 -26.08 -7.06
N ASP A 158 5.31 -25.46 -6.19
CA ASP A 158 5.73 -26.05 -4.93
C ASP A 158 4.56 -26.20 -3.95
N THR A 159 4.11 -27.42 -3.68
CA THR A 159 3.01 -27.69 -2.74
C THR A 159 3.47 -27.94 -1.30
N SER A 160 4.76 -27.81 -0.99
CA SER A 160 5.29 -28.09 0.36
C SER A 160 4.91 -27.03 1.39
N THR A 161 4.51 -25.83 0.95
CA THR A 161 4.06 -24.71 1.79
C THR A 161 2.91 -23.95 1.13
N GLY A 162 2.05 -23.31 1.93
CA GLY A 162 1.07 -22.33 1.45
C GLY A 162 1.67 -21.03 0.92
N ALA A 163 2.96 -20.77 1.16
CA ALA A 163 3.66 -19.53 0.81
C ALA A 163 4.32 -19.54 -0.57
N ILE A 164 4.90 -18.40 -0.94
CA ILE A 164 5.88 -18.21 -2.01
C ILE A 164 7.13 -17.53 -1.45
N SER A 165 8.25 -17.57 -2.19
CA SER A 165 9.53 -17.00 -1.74
C SER A 165 9.42 -15.50 -1.39
N ALA A 166 10.32 -15.00 -0.55
CA ALA A 166 10.34 -13.58 -0.16
C ALA A 166 10.51 -12.62 -1.36
N SER A 167 11.28 -13.03 -2.37
CA SER A 167 11.46 -12.30 -3.63
C SER A 167 10.16 -12.29 -4.45
N ASP A 168 9.52 -13.44 -4.61
CA ASP A 168 8.26 -13.55 -5.36
C ASP A 168 7.11 -12.82 -4.66
N LEU A 169 7.11 -12.78 -3.33
CA LEU A 169 6.25 -11.93 -2.50
C LEU A 169 6.33 -10.44 -2.90
N GLN A 170 7.49 -9.95 -3.35
CA GLN A 170 7.64 -8.59 -3.86
C GLN A 170 7.21 -8.49 -5.33
N LEU A 171 7.55 -9.48 -6.17
CA LEU A 171 7.28 -9.47 -7.61
C LEU A 171 5.80 -9.65 -7.93
N THR A 172 5.12 -10.58 -7.25
CA THR A 172 3.67 -10.84 -7.43
C THR A 172 2.80 -9.62 -7.16
N LYS A 173 3.28 -8.63 -6.40
CA LYS A 173 2.62 -7.33 -6.25
C LYS A 173 2.46 -6.61 -7.59
N PHE A 174 3.40 -6.72 -8.52
CA PHE A 174 3.26 -6.11 -9.85
C PHE A 174 2.19 -6.82 -10.70
N HIS A 175 1.88 -8.08 -10.37
CA HIS A 175 0.82 -8.87 -10.99
C HIS A 175 -0.52 -8.72 -10.24
N GLY A 176 -0.58 -7.81 -9.26
CA GLY A 176 -1.81 -7.43 -8.58
C GLY A 176 -2.21 -8.30 -7.39
N THR A 177 -1.31 -9.13 -6.85
CA THR A 177 -1.59 -9.96 -5.68
C THR A 177 -0.65 -9.71 -4.50
N TYR A 178 -1.15 -9.92 -3.28
CA TYR A 178 -0.35 -9.97 -2.06
C TYR A 178 -0.58 -11.29 -1.36
N MET A 179 0.49 -11.98 -1.02
CA MET A 179 0.43 -13.00 0.01
C MET A 179 0.18 -12.33 1.36
N GLN A 180 -0.70 -12.94 2.15
CA GLN A 180 -1.12 -12.56 3.49
C GLN A 180 -1.16 -13.83 4.33
N ASP A 181 -1.30 -13.66 5.64
CA ASP A 181 -1.63 -14.73 6.55
C ASP A 181 -2.69 -14.25 7.54
N ASP A 182 -3.47 -15.18 8.05
CA ASP A 182 -4.43 -14.90 9.10
C ASP A 182 -3.69 -14.65 10.42
N ARG A 183 -3.70 -13.38 10.85
CA ARG A 183 -3.02 -12.94 12.06
C ARG A 183 -3.74 -13.38 13.33
N ASP A 184 -5.05 -13.65 13.27
CA ASP A 184 -5.83 -14.10 14.42
C ASP A 184 -5.48 -15.55 14.78
N LEU A 185 -5.06 -16.35 13.79
CA LEU A 185 -4.65 -17.75 13.97
C LEU A 185 -3.14 -17.94 14.10
N ARG A 186 -2.33 -16.89 13.91
CA ARG A 186 -0.87 -17.01 13.77
C ARG A 186 -0.21 -17.63 15.01
N ASP A 187 -0.53 -17.12 16.20
CA ASP A 187 0.10 -17.57 17.44
C ASP A 187 -0.33 -18.98 17.83
N GLU A 188 -1.62 -19.32 17.63
CA GLU A 188 -2.14 -20.67 17.83
C GLU A 188 -1.45 -21.68 16.91
N ARG A 189 -1.33 -21.36 15.62
CA ARG A 189 -0.67 -22.24 14.63
C ARG A 189 0.81 -22.40 14.92
N LYS A 190 1.50 -21.32 15.31
CA LYS A 190 2.90 -21.37 15.73
C LYS A 190 3.08 -22.30 16.93
N ALA A 191 2.19 -22.25 17.93
CA ALA A 191 2.22 -23.16 19.09
C ALA A 191 2.00 -24.63 18.70
N GLN A 192 1.24 -24.89 17.63
CA GLN A 192 1.03 -26.22 17.06
C GLN A 192 2.16 -26.69 16.11
N GLY A 193 3.20 -25.87 15.89
CA GLY A 193 4.27 -26.16 14.93
C GLY A 193 3.83 -26.08 13.47
N LEU A 194 2.69 -25.44 13.18
CA LEU A 194 2.16 -25.25 11.85
C LEU A 194 2.65 -23.94 11.24
N GLU A 195 2.80 -23.91 9.91
CA GLU A 195 3.03 -22.67 9.18
C GLU A 195 1.83 -21.71 9.33
N PRO A 196 2.01 -20.39 9.16
CA PRO A 196 0.91 -19.43 9.13
C PRO A 196 -0.19 -19.84 8.13
N ALA A 197 -1.44 -19.47 8.41
CA ALA A 197 -2.55 -19.73 7.50
C ALA A 197 -2.47 -18.77 6.30
N TYR A 198 -1.63 -19.12 5.32
CA TYR A 198 -1.37 -18.27 4.16
C TYR A 198 -2.58 -18.20 3.21
N SER A 199 -2.81 -16.99 2.70
CA SER A 199 -3.77 -16.72 1.64
C SER A 199 -3.28 -15.55 0.79
N PHE A 200 -4.00 -15.24 -0.28
CA PHE A 200 -3.67 -14.18 -1.21
C PHE A 200 -4.85 -13.22 -1.36
N MET A 201 -4.53 -11.94 -1.44
CA MET A 201 -5.45 -10.90 -1.88
C MET A 201 -5.12 -10.51 -3.32
N ILE A 202 -6.12 -10.57 -4.20
CA ILE A 202 -6.01 -10.06 -5.58
C ILE A 202 -6.73 -8.72 -5.68
N ARG A 203 -6.10 -7.77 -6.38
CA ARG A 203 -6.69 -6.46 -6.70
C ARG A 203 -6.80 -6.28 -8.21
N CYS A 204 -7.98 -5.87 -8.67
CA CYS A 204 -8.19 -5.53 -10.07
C CYS A 204 -7.63 -4.14 -10.41
N ARG A 205 -7.38 -3.91 -11.69
CA ARG A 205 -7.27 -2.60 -12.34
C ARG A 205 -8.58 -2.35 -13.07
N LEU A 206 -9.22 -1.25 -12.73
CA LEU A 206 -10.54 -0.82 -13.18
C LEU A 206 -10.52 0.71 -13.33
N ASP A 207 -9.93 1.19 -14.41
CA ASP A 207 -9.69 2.61 -14.60
C ASP A 207 -11.01 3.39 -14.72
N GLY A 208 -11.13 4.47 -13.95
CA GLY A 208 -12.38 5.21 -13.79
C GLY A 208 -13.50 4.45 -13.05
N GLY A 209 -13.26 3.23 -12.57
CA GLY A 209 -14.13 2.56 -11.62
C GLY A 209 -15.44 1.99 -12.16
N VAL A 210 -15.58 1.75 -13.46
CA VAL A 210 -16.85 1.31 -14.07
C VAL A 210 -16.82 -0.18 -14.41
N ALA A 211 -17.82 -0.92 -13.94
CA ALA A 211 -18.04 -2.32 -14.27
C ALA A 211 -19.42 -2.52 -14.91
N THR A 212 -19.48 -3.36 -15.95
CA THR A 212 -20.75 -3.79 -16.54
C THR A 212 -21.50 -4.74 -15.59
N PRO A 213 -22.82 -4.94 -15.77
CA PRO A 213 -23.57 -5.90 -14.97
C PRO A 213 -23.03 -7.34 -15.08
N LEU A 214 -22.61 -7.77 -16.28
CA LEU A 214 -21.98 -9.08 -16.48
C LEU A 214 -20.67 -9.19 -15.68
N GLN A 215 -19.83 -8.17 -15.76
CA GLN A 215 -18.59 -8.11 -14.98
C GLN A 215 -18.85 -8.19 -13.48
N TRP A 216 -19.88 -7.51 -12.96
CA TRP A 216 -20.26 -7.61 -11.56
C TRP A 216 -20.58 -9.05 -11.15
N VAL A 217 -21.41 -9.75 -11.93
CA VAL A 217 -21.73 -11.18 -11.70
C VAL A 217 -20.47 -12.04 -11.72
N GLN A 218 -19.54 -11.81 -12.65
CA GLN A 218 -18.28 -12.54 -12.73
C GLN A 218 -17.36 -12.27 -11.53
N MET A 219 -17.27 -11.02 -11.06
CA MET A 219 -16.52 -10.67 -9.85
C MET A 219 -17.12 -11.35 -8.62
N ASP A 220 -18.45 -11.36 -8.52
CA ASP A 220 -19.17 -12.06 -7.47
C ASP A 220 -18.89 -13.58 -7.48
N ASP A 221 -18.90 -14.21 -8.66
CA ASP A 221 -18.55 -15.64 -8.84
C ASP A 221 -17.13 -15.95 -8.37
N ILE A 222 -16.15 -15.10 -8.69
CA ILE A 222 -14.77 -15.23 -8.24
C ILE A 222 -14.70 -15.18 -6.71
N SER A 223 -15.40 -14.23 -6.08
CA SER A 223 -15.42 -14.13 -4.62
C SER A 223 -15.97 -15.39 -3.96
N ASN A 224 -17.05 -15.97 -4.51
CA ASN A 224 -17.72 -17.16 -3.97
C ASN A 224 -16.89 -18.44 -4.15
N THR A 225 -16.28 -18.60 -5.31
CA THR A 225 -15.67 -19.89 -5.69
C THR A 225 -14.18 -19.97 -5.34
N LEU A 226 -13.49 -18.82 -5.39
CA LEU A 226 -12.04 -18.75 -5.30
C LEU A 226 -11.52 -17.95 -4.09
N GLY A 227 -12.31 -17.02 -3.57
CA GLY A 227 -11.97 -16.21 -2.40
C GLY A 227 -12.72 -16.63 -1.13
N ASN A 228 -12.93 -15.67 -0.25
CA ASN A 228 -13.62 -15.82 1.04
C ASN A 228 -15.09 -15.38 1.00
N GLU A 229 -15.75 -15.48 -0.15
CA GLU A 229 -17.17 -15.13 -0.32
C GLU A 229 -17.51 -13.65 -0.10
N THR A 230 -16.52 -12.76 -0.09
CA THR A 230 -16.74 -11.31 0.01
C THR A 230 -15.99 -10.56 -1.09
N MET A 231 -16.50 -9.38 -1.46
CA MET A 231 -15.78 -8.41 -2.27
C MET A 231 -15.48 -7.15 -1.47
N LYS A 232 -14.36 -6.49 -1.76
CA LYS A 232 -14.00 -5.21 -1.16
C LYS A 232 -13.86 -4.13 -2.23
N LEU A 233 -14.73 -3.12 -2.18
CA LEU A 233 -14.59 -1.88 -2.94
C LEU A 233 -13.53 -1.01 -2.27
N THR A 234 -12.64 -0.40 -3.05
CA THR A 234 -11.46 0.29 -2.49
C THR A 234 -11.55 1.80 -2.68
N THR A 235 -10.73 2.55 -1.92
CA THR A 235 -10.58 4.01 -2.10
C THR A 235 -9.92 4.40 -3.42
N ARG A 236 -9.68 3.43 -4.31
CA ARG A 236 -9.17 3.65 -5.66
C ARG A 236 -10.08 3.08 -6.74
N GLN A 237 -11.37 2.95 -6.45
CA GLN A 237 -12.39 2.56 -7.42
C GLN A 237 -12.13 1.20 -8.08
N THR A 238 -11.76 0.20 -7.29
CA THR A 238 -11.52 -1.16 -7.79
C THR A 238 -11.92 -2.20 -6.76
N PHE A 239 -12.03 -3.45 -7.20
CA PHE A 239 -12.30 -4.64 -6.40
C PHE A 239 -11.04 -5.22 -5.75
N GLN A 240 -11.22 -5.83 -4.59
CA GLN A 240 -10.28 -6.80 -4.02
C GLN A 240 -11.02 -8.07 -3.60
N PHE A 241 -10.34 -9.20 -3.81
CA PHE A 241 -10.75 -10.53 -3.36
C PHE A 241 -9.74 -11.01 -2.33
N HIS A 242 -10.20 -11.51 -1.19
CA HIS A 242 -9.34 -11.98 -0.09
C HIS A 242 -9.53 -13.48 0.12
N GLY A 243 -8.62 -14.11 0.87
CA GLY A 243 -8.72 -15.53 1.24
C GLY A 243 -8.46 -16.50 0.09
N ILE A 244 -7.83 -16.06 -1.00
CA ILE A 244 -7.53 -16.93 -2.13
C ILE A 244 -6.33 -17.80 -1.75
N VAL A 245 -6.52 -19.11 -1.58
CA VAL A 245 -5.39 -20.02 -1.28
C VAL A 245 -4.48 -20.22 -2.50
N LYS A 246 -3.22 -20.61 -2.29
CA LYS A 246 -2.18 -20.66 -3.35
C LYS A 246 -2.64 -21.41 -4.62
N GLY A 247 -3.20 -22.61 -4.46
CA GLY A 247 -3.68 -23.43 -5.58
C GLY A 247 -4.85 -22.81 -6.37
N LYS A 248 -5.55 -21.82 -5.82
CA LYS A 248 -6.65 -21.09 -6.48
C LYS A 248 -6.21 -19.76 -7.10
N LEU A 249 -4.95 -19.34 -6.89
CA LEU A 249 -4.44 -18.04 -7.33
C LEU A 249 -4.44 -17.89 -8.86
N LYS A 250 -3.87 -18.86 -9.58
CA LYS A 250 -3.85 -18.85 -11.06
C LYS A 250 -5.27 -18.93 -11.65
N PRO A 251 -6.16 -19.85 -11.23
CA PRO A 251 -7.56 -19.84 -11.65
C PRO A 251 -8.28 -18.51 -11.43
N ALA A 252 -8.01 -17.81 -10.31
CA ALA A 252 -8.61 -16.52 -10.01
C ALA A 252 -8.12 -15.42 -10.96
N MET A 253 -6.81 -15.36 -11.24
CA MET A 253 -6.26 -14.43 -12.23
C MET A 253 -6.86 -14.65 -13.62
N GLN A 254 -6.99 -15.90 -14.05
CA GLN A 254 -7.62 -16.25 -15.33
C GLN A 254 -9.10 -15.89 -15.38
N ALA A 255 -9.83 -16.09 -14.28
CA ALA A 255 -11.24 -15.71 -14.21
C ALA A 255 -11.44 -14.19 -14.33
N ILE A 256 -10.58 -13.40 -13.69
CA ILE A 256 -10.58 -11.92 -13.82
C ILE A 256 -10.29 -11.52 -15.27
N ASN A 257 -9.31 -12.16 -15.91
CA ASN A 257 -8.99 -11.90 -17.30
C ASN A 257 -10.15 -12.23 -18.27
N ARG A 258 -10.83 -13.38 -18.06
CA ARG A 258 -12.04 -13.75 -18.82
C ARG A 258 -13.19 -12.76 -18.66
N ALA A 259 -13.22 -12.00 -17.57
CA ALA A 259 -14.17 -10.91 -17.34
C ALA A 259 -13.77 -9.58 -18.02
N LEU A 260 -12.74 -9.59 -18.88
CA LEU A 260 -12.17 -8.40 -19.52
C LEU A 260 -11.68 -7.35 -18.49
N MET A 261 -11.24 -7.81 -17.34
CA MET A 261 -10.51 -7.03 -16.35
C MET A 261 -9.07 -7.54 -16.23
N THR A 262 -8.18 -6.75 -15.66
CA THR A 262 -6.79 -7.16 -15.43
C THR A 262 -6.36 -6.86 -14.00
N THR A 263 -5.29 -7.50 -13.54
CA THR A 263 -4.64 -7.21 -12.25
C THR A 263 -3.24 -6.63 -12.45
N ILE A 264 -2.78 -6.52 -13.71
CA ILE A 264 -1.49 -5.93 -14.09
C ILE A 264 -1.37 -4.55 -13.46
N ALA A 265 -0.26 -4.31 -12.77
CA ALA A 265 0.07 -3.02 -12.17
C ALA A 265 -1.00 -2.45 -11.22
N ALA A 266 -1.94 -3.27 -10.73
CA ALA A 266 -2.85 -2.88 -9.66
C ALA A 266 -2.06 -2.62 -8.35
N CYS A 267 -0.93 -3.31 -8.20
CA CYS A 267 -0.01 -3.24 -7.08
C CYS A 267 1.46 -3.06 -7.55
N GLY A 268 2.47 -3.14 -6.67
CA GLY A 268 3.88 -2.92 -7.05
C GLY A 268 4.35 -1.46 -7.11
N ASP A 269 5.60 -1.28 -7.58
CA ASP A 269 6.28 0.01 -7.78
C ASP A 269 6.12 0.49 -9.24
N VAL A 270 4.88 0.80 -9.58
CA VAL A 270 4.37 1.06 -10.93
C VAL A 270 3.16 2.00 -10.84
N ASN A 271 2.72 2.56 -11.96
CA ASN A 271 1.47 3.31 -12.03
C ASN A 271 0.25 2.43 -11.69
N ARG A 272 -0.52 2.86 -10.70
CA ARG A 272 -1.72 2.19 -10.20
C ARG A 272 -2.96 2.57 -11.00
N ASN A 273 -4.11 2.00 -10.61
CA ASN A 273 -5.44 2.35 -11.14
C ASN A 273 -5.63 3.87 -11.28
N ILE A 274 -6.07 4.33 -12.45
CA ILE A 274 -6.41 5.72 -12.71
C ILE A 274 -7.82 5.98 -12.21
N MET A 275 -7.95 6.88 -11.24
CA MET A 275 -9.26 7.28 -10.71
C MET A 275 -9.89 8.41 -11.53
N CYS A 276 -11.21 8.47 -11.53
CA CYS A 276 -12.00 9.57 -12.08
C CYS A 276 -13.20 9.82 -11.15
N SER A 277 -13.59 11.09 -10.95
CA SER A 277 -14.84 11.41 -10.27
C SER A 277 -15.98 10.56 -10.81
N SER A 278 -16.79 9.96 -9.95
CA SER A 278 -17.89 9.06 -10.37
C SER A 278 -19.15 9.82 -10.81
N LEU A 279 -19.16 11.13 -10.55
CA LEU A 279 -20.23 12.13 -10.72
C LEU A 279 -21.37 11.73 -11.68
N PRO A 280 -22.52 11.27 -11.17
CA PRO A 280 -23.65 10.86 -12.00
C PRO A 280 -24.48 12.03 -12.57
N THR A 281 -24.36 13.24 -12.03
CA THR A 281 -25.26 14.37 -12.36
C THR A 281 -24.80 15.27 -13.52
N GLN A 282 -23.63 15.00 -14.08
CA GLN A 282 -23.07 15.72 -15.24
C GLN A 282 -22.54 14.71 -16.25
N SER A 283 -23.38 13.78 -16.68
CA SER A 283 -23.03 12.58 -17.45
C SER A 283 -22.26 12.88 -18.73
N ALA A 284 -22.65 13.91 -19.51
CA ALA A 284 -21.99 14.25 -20.77
C ALA A 284 -20.55 14.73 -20.52
N PHE A 285 -20.36 15.67 -19.60
CA PHE A 285 -19.04 16.19 -19.26
C PHE A 285 -18.17 15.13 -18.55
N HIS A 286 -18.78 14.36 -17.65
CA HIS A 286 -18.13 13.22 -17.00
C HIS A 286 -17.58 12.24 -18.03
N LYS A 287 -18.36 11.88 -19.06
CA LYS A 287 -17.92 10.94 -20.11
C LYS A 287 -16.70 11.45 -20.88
N GLU A 288 -16.62 12.76 -21.15
CA GLU A 288 -15.44 13.37 -21.79
C GLU A 288 -14.19 13.26 -20.91
N VAL A 289 -14.32 13.53 -19.60
CA VAL A 289 -13.21 13.43 -18.64
C VAL A 289 -12.81 11.98 -18.39
N TRP A 290 -13.80 11.12 -18.14
CA TRP A 290 -13.64 9.70 -17.84
C TRP A 290 -12.87 8.98 -18.95
N LYS A 291 -13.06 9.33 -20.22
CA LYS A 291 -12.28 8.76 -21.34
C LYS A 291 -10.77 8.86 -21.10
N TYR A 292 -10.29 9.91 -20.45
CA TYR A 292 -8.86 10.09 -20.19
C TYR A 292 -8.32 9.18 -19.08
N SER A 293 -9.17 8.51 -18.28
CA SER A 293 -8.69 7.48 -17.35
C SER A 293 -8.09 6.33 -18.14
N GLN A 294 -8.78 5.88 -19.18
CA GLN A 294 -8.34 4.80 -20.06
C GLN A 294 -7.13 5.24 -20.90
N VAL A 295 -7.17 6.44 -21.50
CA VAL A 295 -6.05 6.96 -22.31
C VAL A 295 -4.76 7.01 -21.50
N ILE A 296 -4.80 7.53 -20.27
CA ILE A 296 -3.63 7.58 -19.39
C ILE A 296 -3.22 6.17 -18.94
N SER A 297 -4.20 5.31 -18.63
CA SER A 297 -3.94 3.94 -18.18
C SER A 297 -3.21 3.13 -19.23
N ASP A 298 -3.72 3.11 -20.47
CA ASP A 298 -3.16 2.39 -21.61
C ASP A 298 -1.75 2.90 -21.93
N HIS A 299 -1.58 4.22 -21.91
CA HIS A 299 -0.30 4.87 -22.20
C HIS A 299 0.80 4.53 -21.18
N LEU A 300 0.42 4.36 -19.91
CA LEU A 300 1.36 4.10 -18.81
C LEU A 300 1.36 2.63 -18.35
N LEU A 301 0.72 1.72 -19.08
CA LEU A 301 0.72 0.31 -18.72
C LEU A 301 2.10 -0.30 -19.01
N PRO A 302 2.65 -1.15 -18.11
CA PRO A 302 3.86 -1.92 -18.42
C PRO A 302 3.68 -2.79 -19.66
N GLN A 303 4.77 -3.00 -20.40
CA GLN A 303 4.76 -3.78 -21.64
C GLN A 303 5.33 -5.19 -21.50
N THR A 304 5.77 -5.59 -20.29
CA THR A 304 6.25 -6.94 -19.99
C THR A 304 5.21 -8.03 -20.32
N THR A 305 5.67 -9.12 -20.91
CA THR A 305 4.82 -10.30 -21.19
C THR A 305 4.68 -11.22 -19.97
N ALA A 306 5.45 -11.00 -18.90
CA ALA A 306 5.50 -11.87 -17.72
C ALA A 306 4.12 -12.17 -17.11
N TYR A 307 3.19 -11.21 -17.11
CA TYR A 307 1.84 -11.46 -16.62
C TYR A 307 1.11 -12.54 -17.42
N HIS A 308 1.13 -12.43 -18.75
CA HIS A 308 0.43 -13.34 -19.64
C HIS A 308 1.06 -14.73 -19.58
N GLU A 309 2.41 -14.79 -19.55
CA GLU A 309 3.17 -16.04 -19.45
C GLU A 309 2.86 -16.81 -18.16
N ILE A 310 2.84 -16.14 -17.02
CA ILE A 310 2.65 -16.78 -15.71
C ILE A 310 1.19 -17.18 -15.50
N TRP A 311 0.26 -16.27 -15.79
CA TRP A 311 -1.12 -16.42 -15.34
C TRP A 311 -2.08 -16.94 -16.41
N LEU A 312 -1.83 -16.65 -17.69
CA LEU A 312 -2.79 -16.90 -18.76
C LEU A 312 -2.41 -18.06 -19.68
N THR A 313 -1.21 -18.63 -19.51
CA THR A 313 -0.81 -19.85 -20.20
C THR A 313 -1.51 -21.07 -19.60
N ASP A 314 -2.19 -21.85 -20.44
CA ASP A 314 -2.82 -23.12 -20.05
C ASP A 314 -1.75 -24.15 -19.63
N ASP A 315 -2.13 -25.05 -18.72
CA ASP A 315 -1.22 -26.05 -18.14
C ASP A 315 -0.70 -27.07 -19.18
N ASP A 316 -1.38 -27.20 -20.33
CA ASP A 316 -0.97 -28.05 -21.47
C ASP A 316 0.11 -27.43 -22.37
N ASN A 317 0.65 -26.25 -22.04
CA ASN A 317 1.63 -25.52 -22.87
C ASN A 317 1.17 -25.27 -24.32
N LYS A 318 -0.13 -25.46 -24.63
CA LYS A 318 -0.71 -25.03 -25.91
C LYS A 318 -0.79 -23.51 -25.88
N LYS A 319 0.26 -22.90 -26.43
CA LYS A 319 0.46 -21.46 -26.55
C LYS A 319 -0.82 -20.76 -27.01
N THR A 320 -1.51 -20.08 -26.11
CA THR A 320 -2.32 -18.91 -26.48
C THR A 320 -1.34 -17.75 -26.61
N GLN A 321 -0.67 -17.67 -27.76
CA GLN A 321 0.35 -16.66 -28.03
C GLN A 321 -0.36 -15.32 -28.30
N VAL A 322 -0.48 -14.47 -27.29
CA VAL A 322 -1.20 -13.18 -27.41
C VAL A 322 -0.24 -11.99 -27.62
N ALA A 323 1.05 -12.09 -27.28
CA ALA A 323 2.08 -11.07 -27.58
C ALA A 323 3.52 -11.57 -27.38
N GLY A 324 4.47 -10.98 -28.11
CA GLY A 324 5.93 -11.00 -27.82
C GLY A 324 6.76 -12.07 -28.55
N ASN A 325 7.46 -11.69 -29.62
CA ASN A 325 8.55 -12.46 -30.24
C ASN A 325 9.93 -12.02 -29.71
N ALA A 326 9.99 -11.30 -28.59
CA ALA A 326 11.24 -10.77 -28.07
C ALA A 326 11.98 -11.84 -27.26
N VAL A 327 13.24 -12.09 -27.61
CA VAL A 327 14.15 -12.99 -26.85
C VAL A 327 14.42 -12.44 -25.43
N GLN A 328 14.18 -11.15 -25.23
CA GLN A 328 14.26 -10.45 -23.95
C GLN A 328 13.19 -9.36 -23.92
N ASP A 329 12.40 -9.30 -22.85
CA ASP A 329 11.42 -8.23 -22.65
C ASP A 329 12.09 -6.85 -22.58
N PHE A 330 11.35 -5.82 -22.94
CA PHE A 330 11.79 -4.43 -22.84
C PHE A 330 10.67 -3.56 -22.27
N GLU A 331 11.00 -2.79 -21.23
CA GLU A 331 10.09 -1.84 -20.61
C GLU A 331 10.47 -0.40 -20.99
N PRO A 332 9.83 0.20 -22.02
CA PRO A 332 10.27 1.50 -22.57
C PRO A 332 10.18 2.64 -21.57
N LEU A 333 9.12 2.64 -20.75
CA LEU A 333 8.91 3.68 -19.73
C LEU A 333 9.51 3.30 -18.38
N TYR A 334 9.40 2.04 -17.98
CA TYR A 334 9.73 1.60 -16.63
C TYR A 334 11.19 1.18 -16.48
N GLY A 335 11.83 0.69 -17.54
CA GLY A 335 13.15 0.07 -17.47
C GLY A 335 13.16 -1.18 -16.57
N PRO A 336 14.34 -1.78 -16.35
CA PRO A 336 14.47 -3.04 -15.59
C PRO A 336 14.11 -2.89 -14.10
N THR A 337 14.18 -1.67 -13.57
CA THR A 337 13.93 -1.39 -12.15
C THR A 337 12.57 -0.76 -11.88
N TYR A 338 11.73 -0.54 -12.89
CA TYR A 338 10.44 0.14 -12.72
C TYR A 338 10.58 1.47 -11.95
N LEU A 339 9.53 1.90 -11.24
CA LEU A 339 9.59 3.11 -10.42
C LEU A 339 10.24 2.81 -9.05
N PRO A 340 10.75 3.84 -8.35
CA PRO A 340 11.23 3.70 -6.98
C PRO A 340 10.11 3.27 -6.01
N ARG A 341 8.86 3.67 -6.29
CA ARG A 341 7.69 3.33 -5.47
C ARG A 341 6.39 3.43 -6.28
N LYS A 342 5.28 3.01 -5.68
CA LYS A 342 3.91 3.17 -6.23
C LYS A 342 3.67 4.59 -6.73
N PHE A 343 3.00 4.71 -7.88
CA PHE A 343 2.64 5.99 -8.50
C PHE A 343 1.13 6.03 -8.75
N LYS A 344 0.47 7.12 -8.34
CA LYS A 344 -0.98 7.23 -8.28
C LYS A 344 -1.45 8.47 -9.02
N ILE A 345 -2.38 8.26 -9.95
CA ILE A 345 -3.01 9.33 -10.71
C ILE A 345 -4.50 9.35 -10.41
N THR A 346 -5.10 10.54 -10.38
CA THR A 346 -6.54 10.72 -10.21
C THR A 346 -7.04 11.95 -10.96
N MET A 347 -8.30 11.92 -11.37
CA MET A 347 -9.02 13.06 -11.95
C MET A 347 -10.19 13.45 -11.07
N ALA A 348 -10.36 14.76 -10.84
CA ALA A 348 -11.52 15.34 -10.17
C ALA A 348 -12.30 16.27 -11.12
N ILE A 349 -13.62 16.26 -10.98
CA ILE A 349 -14.56 17.10 -11.74
C ILE A 349 -15.19 18.13 -10.79
N PRO A 350 -14.77 19.41 -10.86
CA PRO A 350 -15.39 20.49 -10.11
C PRO A 350 -16.93 20.56 -10.30
N PRO A 351 -17.71 20.86 -9.25
CA PRO A 351 -17.25 21.29 -7.93
C PRO A 351 -16.98 20.14 -6.94
N HIS A 352 -16.82 18.90 -7.40
CA HIS A 352 -16.62 17.73 -6.53
C HIS A 352 -15.16 17.25 -6.53
N ASN A 353 -14.65 16.95 -5.35
CA ASN A 353 -13.34 16.35 -5.10
C ASN A 353 -13.48 14.97 -4.44
N ASP A 354 -14.43 14.17 -4.93
CA ASP A 354 -14.75 12.80 -4.48
C ASP A 354 -13.58 11.81 -4.65
N THR A 355 -12.58 12.15 -5.47
CA THR A 355 -11.38 11.35 -5.66
C THR A 355 -10.16 11.80 -4.84
N ASP A 356 -10.32 12.84 -4.02
CA ASP A 356 -9.25 13.44 -3.21
C ASP A 356 -7.99 13.78 -4.02
N VAL A 357 -8.17 14.67 -5.00
CA VAL A 357 -7.19 15.01 -6.06
C VAL A 357 -5.83 15.46 -5.52
N TYR A 358 -5.81 16.02 -4.32
CA TYR A 358 -4.59 16.54 -3.70
C TYR A 358 -3.71 15.45 -3.08
N ALA A 359 -4.23 14.24 -2.82
CA ALA A 359 -3.52 13.18 -2.10
C ALA A 359 -2.71 12.22 -2.99
N HIS A 360 -2.57 12.54 -4.28
CA HIS A 360 -2.07 11.65 -5.32
C HIS A 360 -0.76 12.14 -5.94
N ASP A 361 0.06 11.23 -6.49
CA ASP A 361 1.32 11.61 -7.15
C ASP A 361 1.02 12.57 -8.31
N ILE A 362 -0.04 12.32 -9.08
CA ILE A 362 -0.63 13.29 -10.02
C ILE A 362 -2.11 13.48 -9.70
N GLY A 363 -2.51 14.74 -9.53
CA GLY A 363 -3.90 15.16 -9.45
C GLY A 363 -4.29 15.96 -10.68
N LEU A 364 -5.36 15.58 -11.36
CA LEU A 364 -5.85 16.26 -12.57
C LEU A 364 -7.21 16.87 -12.28
N ILE A 365 -7.33 18.19 -12.41
CA ILE A 365 -8.59 18.90 -12.16
C ILE A 365 -9.16 19.29 -13.52
N ALA A 366 -10.28 18.68 -13.89
CA ALA A 366 -10.93 18.93 -15.17
C ALA A 366 -11.46 20.37 -15.26
N ILE A 367 -11.16 21.05 -16.37
CA ILE A 367 -11.60 22.42 -16.62
C ILE A 367 -12.63 22.42 -17.74
N LYS A 368 -13.83 22.89 -17.42
CA LYS A 368 -14.91 23.06 -18.39
C LYS A 368 -14.70 24.34 -19.20
N GLY A 369 -14.76 24.22 -20.52
CA GLY A 369 -14.69 25.32 -21.47
C GLY A 369 -15.98 26.13 -21.53
N LYS A 370 -15.93 27.27 -22.23
CA LYS A 370 -17.12 28.12 -22.46
C LYS A 370 -18.20 27.43 -23.29
N ASP A 371 -17.80 26.45 -24.08
CA ASP A 371 -18.67 25.58 -24.89
C ASP A 371 -19.25 24.39 -24.10
N GLY A 372 -18.97 24.31 -22.79
CA GLY A 372 -19.42 23.23 -21.92
C GLY A 372 -18.58 21.94 -22.00
N LYS A 373 -17.60 21.88 -22.89
CA LYS A 373 -16.75 20.70 -23.14
C LYS A 373 -15.48 20.72 -22.31
N LEU A 374 -14.73 19.62 -22.31
CA LEU A 374 -13.45 19.55 -21.62
C LEU A 374 -12.40 20.42 -22.32
N ALA A 375 -12.02 21.52 -21.67
CA ALA A 375 -10.97 22.40 -22.18
C ALA A 375 -9.57 21.87 -21.89
N GLY A 376 -9.40 21.06 -20.85
CA GLY A 376 -8.14 20.46 -20.39
C GLY A 376 -8.09 20.27 -18.88
N PHE A 377 -6.88 20.16 -18.33
CA PHE A 377 -6.67 19.85 -16.92
C PHE A 377 -5.68 20.81 -16.27
N ASN A 378 -6.02 21.32 -15.09
CA ASN A 378 -4.99 21.79 -14.17
C ASN A 378 -4.27 20.58 -13.57
N VAL A 379 -2.95 20.60 -13.55
CA VAL A 379 -2.10 19.49 -13.13
C VAL A 379 -1.47 19.80 -11.78
N LEU A 380 -1.68 18.90 -10.82
CA LEU A 380 -1.02 18.82 -9.54
C LEU A 380 -0.01 17.67 -9.54
N ALA A 381 1.11 17.83 -8.85
CA ALA A 381 2.08 16.76 -8.63
C ALA A 381 2.61 16.72 -7.18
N GLY A 382 2.91 15.52 -6.66
CA GLY A 382 3.55 15.36 -5.35
C GLY A 382 2.62 15.26 -4.15
N GLY A 383 1.38 14.80 -4.33
CA GLY A 383 0.50 14.45 -3.22
C GLY A 383 0.82 13.07 -2.62
N GLY A 384 0.58 12.89 -1.33
CA GLY A 384 0.66 11.56 -0.72
C GLY A 384 0.57 11.50 0.80
N MET A 385 -0.28 10.60 1.29
CA MET A 385 -0.60 10.46 2.72
C MET A 385 0.38 9.63 3.57
N GLY A 386 1.31 8.90 2.95
CA GLY A 386 2.17 7.96 3.68
C GLY A 386 3.05 8.64 4.72
N THR A 387 2.94 8.22 5.98
CA THR A 387 3.74 8.69 7.12
C THR A 387 4.11 7.50 8.02
N THR A 388 5.13 7.66 8.85
CA THR A 388 5.55 6.71 9.88
C THR A 388 5.48 7.42 11.22
N HIS A 389 4.81 6.80 12.20
CA HIS A 389 4.72 7.33 13.56
C HIS A 389 6.13 7.60 14.12
N ASN A 390 6.29 8.69 14.88
CA ASN A 390 7.56 9.18 15.44
C ASN A 390 8.68 9.52 14.43
N ASN A 391 8.46 9.41 13.12
CA ASN A 391 9.45 9.78 12.12
C ASN A 391 9.04 11.06 11.39
N LYS A 392 9.56 12.20 11.86
CA LYS A 392 9.30 13.53 11.30
C LYS A 392 9.81 13.72 9.86
N LYS A 393 10.71 12.84 9.39
CA LYS A 393 11.17 12.83 7.98
C LYS A 393 10.13 12.25 7.02
N THR A 394 9.01 11.74 7.55
CA THR A 394 7.88 11.27 6.76
C THR A 394 6.61 12.02 7.15
N TYR A 395 5.89 12.57 6.17
CA TYR A 395 4.75 13.46 6.44
C TYR A 395 3.72 13.42 5.30
N PRO A 396 2.41 13.55 5.55
CA PRO A 396 1.42 13.69 4.49
C PRO A 396 1.60 15.04 3.76
N GLN A 397 1.24 15.10 2.47
CA GLN A 397 1.37 16.33 1.68
C GLN A 397 0.33 16.39 0.56
N ILE A 398 -0.11 17.61 0.26
CA ILE A 398 -0.96 17.93 -0.90
C ILE A 398 -0.12 18.18 -2.16
N GLY A 399 -0.63 17.77 -3.31
CA GLY A 399 0.00 18.04 -4.61
C GLY A 399 0.20 19.54 -4.87
N ARG A 400 1.29 19.89 -5.53
CA ARG A 400 1.67 21.25 -5.95
C ARG A 400 1.24 21.50 -7.38
N HIS A 401 0.75 22.71 -7.68
CA HIS A 401 0.35 23.09 -9.03
C HIS A 401 1.56 23.17 -9.97
N LEU A 402 1.49 22.48 -11.10
CA LEU A 402 2.46 22.61 -12.19
C LEU A 402 1.97 23.60 -13.27
N GLY A 403 0.68 23.58 -13.56
CA GLY A 403 0.03 24.48 -14.51
C GLY A 403 -1.16 23.79 -15.20
N PHE A 404 -1.41 24.14 -16.46
CA PHE A 404 -2.52 23.60 -17.26
C PHE A 404 -2.00 22.90 -18.52
N CYS A 405 -2.69 21.84 -18.95
CA CYS A 405 -2.48 21.18 -20.24
C CYS A 405 -3.81 20.85 -20.94
N THR A 406 -3.78 20.75 -22.26
CA THR A 406 -4.97 20.40 -23.06
C THR A 406 -5.27 18.89 -22.96
N PRO A 407 -6.47 18.44 -23.36
CA PRO A 407 -6.85 17.03 -23.23
C PRO A 407 -5.92 16.08 -24.01
N ASP A 408 -5.53 16.44 -25.24
CA ASP A 408 -4.58 15.68 -26.07
C ASP A 408 -3.17 15.59 -25.47
N GLN A 409 -2.85 16.45 -24.51
CA GLN A 409 -1.54 16.55 -23.89
C GLN A 409 -1.41 15.76 -22.58
N VAL A 410 -2.53 15.42 -21.93
CA VAL A 410 -2.54 15.00 -20.53
C VAL A 410 -1.77 13.70 -20.27
N HIS A 411 -1.87 12.71 -21.17
CA HIS A 411 -1.19 11.43 -21.03
C HIS A 411 0.33 11.57 -21.17
N ILE A 412 0.79 12.46 -22.06
CA ILE A 412 2.21 12.79 -22.19
C ILE A 412 2.70 13.58 -20.98
N ALA A 413 1.92 14.53 -20.46
CA ALA A 413 2.27 15.24 -19.23
C ALA A 413 2.45 14.27 -18.05
N CYS A 414 1.53 13.31 -17.88
CA CYS A 414 1.62 12.27 -16.87
C CYS A 414 2.86 11.38 -17.05
N GLU A 415 3.16 10.98 -18.30
CA GLU A 415 4.38 10.24 -18.63
C GLU A 415 5.62 11.02 -18.19
N LYS A 416 5.76 12.30 -18.57
CA LYS A 416 6.96 13.08 -18.27
C LYS A 416 7.15 13.30 -16.77
N ILE A 417 6.07 13.54 -16.02
CA ILE A 417 6.12 13.60 -14.54
C ILE A 417 6.61 12.25 -13.96
N MET A 418 6.09 11.13 -14.48
CA MET A 418 6.51 9.80 -14.06
C MET A 418 7.98 9.51 -14.40
N LEU A 419 8.47 9.94 -15.57
CA LEU A 419 9.87 9.77 -15.97
C LEU A 419 10.82 10.57 -15.07
N VAL A 420 10.48 11.83 -14.74
CA VAL A 420 11.27 12.60 -13.76
C VAL A 420 11.31 11.87 -12.41
N GLN A 421 10.19 11.29 -11.96
CA GLN A 421 10.17 10.47 -10.74
C GLN A 421 11.05 9.22 -10.86
N ARG A 422 10.98 8.50 -11.99
CA ARG A 422 11.76 7.29 -12.23
C ARG A 422 13.26 7.55 -12.12
N ASP A 423 13.68 8.69 -12.67
CA ASP A 423 15.09 9.05 -12.85
C ASP A 423 15.70 9.75 -11.63
N ASN A 424 14.89 10.45 -10.82
CA ASN A 424 15.40 11.27 -9.71
C ASN A 424 14.92 10.79 -8.33
N GLY A 425 13.94 9.86 -8.26
CA GLY A 425 13.41 9.39 -6.98
C GLY A 425 14.36 8.47 -6.21
N ASP A 426 14.37 8.60 -4.88
CA ASP A 426 15.23 7.82 -3.99
C ASP A 426 14.91 6.31 -4.09
N ARG A 427 15.95 5.51 -4.37
CA ARG A 427 15.88 4.04 -4.45
C ARG A 427 16.58 3.34 -3.28
N LYS A 428 17.28 4.09 -2.42
CA LYS A 428 17.96 3.58 -1.22
C LYS A 428 16.99 3.55 -0.04
N ASN A 429 16.24 4.63 0.18
CA ASN A 429 15.26 4.71 1.27
C ASN A 429 13.81 4.65 0.76
N ARG A 430 13.17 3.48 0.86
CA ARG A 430 11.77 3.28 0.43
C ARG A 430 10.75 4.17 1.16
N LYS A 431 11.05 4.67 2.36
CA LYS A 431 10.18 5.62 3.09
C LYS A 431 10.23 7.02 2.46
N HIS A 432 11.29 7.33 1.71
CA HIS A 432 11.55 8.58 1.01
C HIS A 432 11.35 8.47 -0.53
N ALA A 433 11.03 7.29 -1.05
CA ALA A 433 10.96 6.99 -2.49
C ALA A 433 9.72 7.52 -3.26
N ARG A 434 8.82 8.27 -2.62
CA ARG A 434 7.58 8.77 -3.26
C ARG A 434 7.80 10.16 -3.87
N LEU A 435 7.05 10.47 -4.94
CA LEU A 435 7.19 11.71 -5.70
C LEU A 435 7.15 12.99 -4.87
N LYS A 436 6.36 13.01 -3.78
CA LYS A 436 6.30 14.15 -2.88
C LYS A 436 7.68 14.57 -2.34
N TYR A 437 8.53 13.61 -1.99
CA TYR A 437 9.86 13.89 -1.47
C TYR A 437 10.81 14.30 -2.59
N THR A 438 10.73 13.66 -3.76
CA THR A 438 11.50 14.07 -4.94
C THR A 438 11.21 15.53 -5.33
N ILE A 439 9.95 15.97 -5.24
CA ILE A 439 9.57 17.37 -5.45
C ILE A 439 10.11 18.28 -4.34
N ASP A 440 10.05 17.86 -3.08
CA ASP A 440 10.57 18.65 -1.96
C ASP A 440 12.10 18.80 -2.03
N ASP A 441 12.83 17.74 -2.37
CA ASP A 441 14.29 17.73 -2.55
C ASP A 441 14.74 18.66 -3.68
N MET A 442 14.02 18.65 -4.80
CA MET A 442 14.35 19.45 -5.97
C MET A 442 13.83 20.89 -5.88
N GLY A 443 12.72 21.10 -5.18
CA GLY A 443 11.87 22.28 -5.31
C GLY A 443 10.92 22.19 -6.52
N VAL A 444 9.67 22.66 -6.34
CA VAL A 444 8.60 22.54 -7.34
C VAL A 444 8.93 23.18 -8.70
N ASP A 445 9.60 24.33 -8.72
CA ASP A 445 9.94 25.02 -9.97
C ASP A 445 11.02 24.28 -10.77
N VAL A 446 12.00 23.69 -10.08
CA VAL A 446 13.05 22.87 -10.70
C VAL A 446 12.43 21.58 -11.23
N PHE A 447 11.59 20.92 -10.44
CA PHE A 447 10.86 19.73 -10.86
C PHE A 447 10.02 20.01 -12.11
N ARG A 448 9.21 21.08 -12.09
CA ARG A 448 8.41 21.51 -13.25
C ARG A 448 9.30 21.71 -14.48
N SER A 449 10.41 22.41 -14.33
CA SER A 449 11.32 22.70 -15.45
C SER A 449 11.89 21.43 -16.08
N LYS A 450 12.25 20.41 -15.28
CA LYS A 450 12.70 19.10 -15.80
C LYS A 450 11.58 18.38 -16.57
N VAL A 451 10.35 18.44 -16.07
CA VAL A 451 9.20 17.86 -16.77
C VAL A 451 8.99 18.55 -18.12
N GLU A 452 9.02 19.88 -18.14
CA GLU A 452 8.86 20.68 -19.37
C GLU A 452 9.99 20.44 -20.38
N GLU A 453 11.22 20.27 -19.91
CA GLU A 453 12.39 19.92 -20.74
C GLU A 453 12.21 18.56 -21.42
N LEU A 454 11.86 17.51 -20.65
CA LEU A 454 11.57 16.18 -21.20
C LEU A 454 10.36 16.17 -22.13
N TRP A 455 9.42 17.09 -21.92
CA TRP A 455 8.24 17.23 -22.76
C TRP A 455 8.52 18.04 -24.03
N GLY A 456 9.50 18.96 -24.01
CA GLY A 456 9.71 19.94 -25.07
C GLY A 456 8.61 21.01 -25.14
N ARG A 457 7.83 21.20 -24.06
CA ARG A 457 6.73 22.16 -23.95
C ARG A 457 6.57 22.65 -22.52
N LYS A 458 5.97 23.83 -22.35
CA LYS A 458 5.66 24.40 -21.04
C LYS A 458 4.19 24.19 -20.66
N PHE A 459 3.92 24.07 -19.36
CA PHE A 459 2.56 24.14 -18.87
C PHE A 459 2.00 25.55 -19.09
N GLU A 460 0.72 25.63 -19.48
CA GLU A 460 0.01 26.91 -19.50
C GLU A 460 -0.30 27.38 -18.06
N LYS A 461 -0.70 28.64 -17.94
CA LYS A 461 -1.19 29.18 -16.66
C LYS A 461 -2.43 28.39 -16.19
N GLN A 462 -2.43 28.03 -14.91
CA GLN A 462 -3.56 27.44 -14.23
C GLN A 462 -4.86 28.22 -14.50
N ARG A 463 -5.95 27.47 -14.73
CA ARG A 463 -7.30 28.02 -14.95
C ARG A 463 -8.13 28.00 -13.65
N PRO A 464 -9.11 28.90 -13.47
CA PRO A 464 -9.91 28.95 -12.24
C PRO A 464 -10.81 27.70 -12.11
N PHE A 465 -11.00 27.24 -10.87
CA PHE A 465 -11.94 26.18 -10.49
C PHE A 465 -12.34 26.38 -9.01
N GLU A 466 -13.37 25.68 -8.55
CA GLU A 466 -13.81 25.66 -7.16
C GLU A 466 -14.27 24.25 -6.79
N PHE A 467 -13.88 23.75 -5.62
CA PHE A 467 -14.47 22.55 -5.03
C PHE A 467 -15.38 22.93 -3.86
N LYS A 468 -16.57 22.32 -3.81
CA LYS A 468 -17.61 22.55 -2.79
C LYS A 468 -17.84 21.33 -1.90
N SER A 469 -17.45 20.14 -2.35
CA SER A 469 -17.66 18.89 -1.63
C SER A 469 -16.64 17.84 -2.06
N ASN A 470 -16.37 16.88 -1.17
CA ASN A 470 -15.60 15.66 -1.45
C ASN A 470 -16.37 14.37 -1.11
N VAL A 471 -17.67 14.47 -0.79
CA VAL A 471 -18.51 13.33 -0.42
C VAL A 471 -19.34 12.83 -1.60
N ASP A 472 -19.74 11.56 -1.51
CA ASP A 472 -20.72 10.99 -2.43
C ASP A 472 -22.13 11.52 -2.13
N THR A 473 -23.00 11.55 -3.15
CA THR A 473 -24.42 11.92 -2.99
C THR A 473 -25.27 10.66 -3.00
N PHE A 474 -25.77 10.26 -1.83
CA PHE A 474 -26.52 9.03 -1.62
C PHE A 474 -27.95 9.08 -2.20
N GLY A 475 -28.46 7.93 -2.61
CA GLY A 475 -29.82 7.79 -3.12
C GLY A 475 -29.97 8.12 -4.61
N TRP A 476 -31.22 8.35 -5.02
CA TRP A 476 -31.57 8.64 -6.41
C TRP A 476 -31.15 10.05 -6.84
N GLN A 477 -30.55 10.13 -8.01
CA GLN A 477 -30.27 11.36 -8.74
C GLN A 477 -30.68 11.17 -10.21
N LYS A 478 -31.12 12.24 -10.86
CA LYS A 478 -31.41 12.26 -12.30
C LYS A 478 -30.42 13.17 -12.99
N ASP A 479 -29.83 12.70 -14.08
CA ASP A 479 -28.84 13.46 -14.85
C ASP A 479 -29.49 14.37 -15.90
N GLU A 480 -28.66 15.16 -16.58
CA GLU A 480 -29.09 16.08 -17.62
C GLU A 480 -29.61 15.39 -18.90
N THR A 481 -29.38 14.08 -19.04
CA THR A 481 -29.85 13.26 -20.16
C THR A 481 -31.17 12.54 -19.87
N GLY A 482 -31.67 12.66 -18.63
CA GLY A 482 -32.90 12.02 -18.18
C GLY A 482 -32.71 10.60 -17.66
N LEU A 483 -31.48 10.15 -17.43
CA LEU A 483 -31.17 8.86 -16.82
C LEU A 483 -31.11 8.98 -15.30
N ASN A 484 -31.42 7.87 -14.61
CA ASN A 484 -31.46 7.78 -13.16
C ASN A 484 -30.23 7.03 -12.63
N HIS A 485 -29.74 7.46 -11.48
CA HIS A 485 -28.57 6.90 -10.82
C HIS A 485 -28.88 6.72 -9.34
N PHE A 486 -28.51 5.57 -8.76
CA PHE A 486 -28.67 5.31 -7.34
C PHE A 486 -27.33 5.05 -6.69
N THR A 487 -26.94 5.92 -5.75
CA THR A 487 -25.71 5.73 -4.95
C THR A 487 -26.03 4.99 -3.67
N PHE A 488 -25.43 3.81 -3.51
CA PHE A 488 -25.54 2.96 -2.32
C PHE A 488 -24.52 3.40 -1.27
N PHE A 489 -24.93 3.44 0.00
CA PHE A 489 -23.97 3.42 1.10
C PHE A 489 -23.46 1.99 1.29
N ILE A 490 -22.14 1.82 1.23
CA ILE A 490 -21.46 0.54 1.49
C ILE A 490 -20.48 0.77 2.64
N GLU A 491 -20.81 0.24 3.82
CA GLU A 491 -19.97 0.36 4.99
C GLU A 491 -18.61 -0.31 4.75
N ASN A 492 -17.53 0.46 4.95
CA ASN A 492 -16.16 0.02 4.71
C ASN A 492 -15.94 -0.59 3.31
N GLY A 493 -16.78 -0.32 2.32
CA GLY A 493 -16.75 -0.96 1.00
C GLY A 493 -16.82 -2.49 1.02
N ARG A 494 -17.31 -3.13 2.10
CA ARG A 494 -17.44 -4.59 2.18
C ARG A 494 -18.77 -5.02 1.56
N ILE A 495 -18.69 -5.88 0.56
CA ILE A 495 -19.85 -6.51 -0.08
C ILE A 495 -19.91 -7.96 0.41
N GLU A 496 -20.89 -8.24 1.24
CA GLU A 496 -21.15 -9.55 1.83
C GLU A 496 -22.64 -9.70 2.13
N ASP A 497 -23.07 -10.93 2.37
CA ASP A 497 -24.37 -11.20 2.97
C ASP A 497 -24.17 -11.45 4.47
N THR A 498 -24.98 -10.79 5.29
CA THR A 498 -25.09 -11.06 6.73
C THR A 498 -26.48 -11.63 7.04
N THR A 499 -26.66 -12.12 8.27
CA THR A 499 -27.98 -12.57 8.75
C THR A 499 -29.04 -11.46 8.69
N ALA A 500 -28.63 -10.19 8.83
CA ALA A 500 -29.52 -9.04 8.83
C ALA A 500 -29.70 -8.38 7.44
N PHE A 501 -28.70 -8.50 6.56
CA PHE A 501 -28.66 -7.77 5.30
C PHE A 501 -28.05 -8.61 4.18
N GLN A 502 -28.88 -8.94 3.19
CA GLN A 502 -28.52 -9.70 2.00
C GLN A 502 -28.03 -8.77 0.87
N MET A 503 -27.04 -7.94 1.17
CA MET A 503 -26.55 -6.90 0.27
C MET A 503 -25.94 -7.50 -1.01
N LYS A 504 -25.04 -8.47 -0.84
CA LYS A 504 -24.32 -9.10 -1.95
C LYS A 504 -25.29 -9.82 -2.89
N THR A 505 -26.20 -10.61 -2.33
CA THR A 505 -27.27 -11.26 -3.12
C THR A 505 -28.11 -10.23 -3.86
N GLY A 506 -28.54 -9.15 -3.20
CA GLY A 506 -29.35 -8.11 -3.84
C GLY A 506 -28.64 -7.40 -4.99
N LEU A 507 -27.36 -7.06 -4.82
CA LEU A 507 -26.54 -6.45 -5.87
C LEU A 507 -26.33 -7.40 -7.05
N ARG A 508 -26.15 -8.69 -6.80
CA ARG A 508 -26.08 -9.72 -7.85
C ARG A 508 -27.39 -9.82 -8.63
N GLU A 509 -28.54 -9.80 -7.95
CA GLU A 509 -29.85 -9.84 -8.63
C GLU A 509 -30.09 -8.60 -9.50
N LEU A 510 -29.67 -7.41 -9.04
CA LEU A 510 -29.68 -6.21 -9.87
C LEU A 510 -28.79 -6.36 -11.12
N ALA A 511 -27.58 -6.92 -10.94
CA ALA A 511 -26.66 -7.13 -12.05
C ALA A 511 -27.20 -8.11 -13.10
N LYS A 512 -27.95 -9.15 -12.67
CA LYS A 512 -28.57 -10.12 -13.59
C LYS A 512 -29.63 -9.51 -14.51
N LEU A 513 -30.17 -8.34 -14.21
CA LEU A 513 -31.08 -7.65 -15.11
C LEU A 513 -30.39 -7.15 -16.38
N GLY A 514 -29.06 -7.00 -16.37
CA GLY A 514 -28.29 -6.49 -17.50
C GLY A 514 -28.52 -5.00 -17.79
N LYS A 515 -29.01 -4.24 -16.79
CA LYS A 515 -29.38 -2.82 -16.93
C LYS A 515 -28.32 -1.91 -16.30
N GLY A 516 -28.10 -0.76 -16.94
CA GLY A 516 -27.17 0.26 -16.45
C GLY A 516 -25.73 -0.23 -16.30
N GLU A 517 -25.03 0.34 -15.33
CA GLU A 517 -23.65 -0.01 -14.98
C GLU A 517 -23.35 0.25 -13.50
N PHE A 518 -22.30 -0.37 -12.98
CA PHE A 518 -21.84 -0.21 -11.61
C PHE A 518 -20.60 0.69 -11.56
N ARG A 519 -20.66 1.82 -10.84
CA ARG A 519 -19.53 2.73 -10.65
C ARG A 519 -19.04 2.68 -9.20
N LEU A 520 -17.78 2.32 -9.01
CA LEU A 520 -17.13 2.31 -7.70
C LEU A 520 -16.59 3.71 -7.40
N THR A 521 -16.82 4.20 -6.17
CA THR A 521 -16.43 5.56 -5.78
C THR A 521 -15.09 5.58 -5.04
N GLY A 522 -14.46 6.76 -4.99
CA GLY A 522 -13.25 7.00 -4.18
C GLY A 522 -13.48 6.84 -2.67
N ASN A 523 -14.75 6.89 -2.24
CA ASN A 523 -15.19 6.73 -0.86
C ASN A 523 -15.61 5.30 -0.52
N GLN A 524 -15.29 4.32 -1.37
CA GLN A 524 -15.62 2.89 -1.20
C GLN A 524 -17.12 2.56 -1.30
N HIS A 525 -17.89 3.42 -1.94
CA HIS A 525 -19.31 3.19 -2.21
C HIS A 525 -19.54 2.75 -3.66
N LEU A 526 -20.80 2.59 -4.02
CA LEU A 526 -21.24 2.06 -5.30
C LEU A 526 -22.34 2.94 -5.88
N ILE A 527 -22.37 3.09 -7.20
CA ILE A 527 -23.46 3.75 -7.91
C ILE A 527 -23.99 2.80 -8.99
N LEU A 528 -25.29 2.52 -8.99
CA LEU A 528 -25.98 1.95 -10.15
C LEU A 528 -26.38 3.12 -11.06
N SER A 529 -25.75 3.22 -12.23
CA SER A 529 -25.89 4.36 -13.14
C SER A 529 -26.61 4.00 -14.43
N ASN A 530 -27.08 5.02 -15.14
CA ASN A 530 -27.66 4.95 -16.49
C ASN A 530 -28.97 4.14 -16.55
N ILE A 531 -29.85 4.27 -15.55
CA ILE A 531 -31.14 3.58 -15.51
C ILE A 531 -32.21 4.43 -16.20
N ALA A 532 -32.86 3.87 -17.22
CA ALA A 532 -33.94 4.58 -17.92
C ALA A 532 -35.20 4.67 -17.05
N ASP A 533 -36.04 5.69 -17.28
CA ASP A 533 -37.30 5.85 -16.52
C ASP A 533 -38.20 4.62 -16.60
N ALA A 534 -38.25 3.95 -17.75
CA ALA A 534 -39.04 2.73 -17.96
C ALA A 534 -38.57 1.53 -17.12
N GLU A 535 -37.35 1.58 -16.57
CA GLU A 535 -36.74 0.51 -15.78
C GLU A 535 -36.82 0.78 -14.28
N LEU A 536 -37.20 2.00 -13.88
CA LEU A 536 -37.04 2.51 -12.53
C LEU A 536 -37.87 1.71 -11.50
N ASP A 537 -39.10 1.33 -11.85
CA ASP A 537 -40.00 0.61 -10.94
C ASP A 537 -39.51 -0.80 -10.63
N GLU A 538 -38.94 -1.49 -11.62
CA GLU A 538 -38.33 -2.81 -11.42
C GLU A 538 -37.10 -2.71 -10.50
N ILE A 539 -36.23 -1.73 -10.74
CA ILE A 539 -35.05 -1.50 -9.90
C ILE A 539 -35.46 -1.16 -8.47
N LYS A 540 -36.38 -0.21 -8.26
CA LYS A 540 -36.89 0.15 -6.93
C LYS A 540 -37.50 -1.05 -6.20
N THR A 541 -38.22 -1.91 -6.92
CA THR A 541 -38.80 -3.13 -6.34
C THR A 541 -37.72 -4.07 -5.79
N LEU A 542 -36.63 -4.28 -6.55
CA LEU A 542 -35.50 -5.09 -6.09
C LEU A 542 -34.72 -4.43 -4.96
N LEU A 543 -34.46 -3.12 -5.04
CA LEU A 543 -33.80 -2.39 -3.97
C LEU A 543 -34.55 -2.57 -2.65
N LYS A 544 -35.88 -2.37 -2.66
CA LYS A 544 -36.73 -2.54 -1.48
C LYS A 544 -36.75 -3.98 -0.99
N LYS A 545 -36.83 -4.97 -1.89
CA LYS A 545 -36.81 -6.40 -1.54
C LYS A 545 -35.57 -6.77 -0.73
N PHE A 546 -34.42 -6.26 -1.13
CA PHE A 546 -33.13 -6.54 -0.49
C PHE A 546 -32.70 -5.48 0.53
N LYS A 547 -33.52 -4.46 0.79
CA LYS A 547 -33.22 -3.30 1.66
C LYS A 547 -31.99 -2.50 1.23
N LEU A 548 -31.65 -2.52 -0.06
CA LEU A 548 -30.53 -1.79 -0.64
C LEU A 548 -30.82 -0.28 -0.79
N ASP A 549 -32.09 0.13 -0.67
CA ASP A 549 -32.51 1.53 -0.64
C ASP A 549 -32.39 2.18 0.74
N ASN A 550 -31.93 1.45 1.75
CA ASN A 550 -31.69 2.02 3.07
C ASN A 550 -30.42 2.88 3.08
N LEU A 551 -30.60 4.20 3.20
CA LEU A 551 -29.52 5.18 3.26
C LEU A 551 -29.11 5.53 4.70
N GLN A 552 -29.80 4.98 5.71
CA GLN A 552 -29.38 5.15 7.10
C GLN A 552 -28.22 4.19 7.36
N SER A 553 -27.09 4.71 7.84
CA SER A 553 -26.05 3.83 8.41
C SER A 553 -26.70 2.93 9.44
N PRO A 554 -26.48 1.60 9.43
CA PRO A 554 -26.75 0.81 10.61
C PRO A 554 -26.03 1.48 11.79
N PRO A 555 -26.64 1.56 12.99
CA PRO A 555 -25.95 2.12 14.14
C PRO A 555 -24.61 1.40 14.29
N CYS A 556 -23.52 2.15 14.44
CA CYS A 556 -22.22 1.58 14.77
C CYS A 556 -22.41 0.72 16.02
N VAL A 557 -22.27 -0.60 15.87
CA VAL A 557 -22.29 -1.56 16.98
C VAL A 557 -20.93 -1.60 17.62
#